data_AF-A0A5C3M875-F1
#
_entry.id   AF-A0A5C3M875-F1
#
_cell.length_a   1.000
_cell.length_b   1.000
_cell.length_c   1.000
_cell.angle_alpha   90.00
_cell.angle_beta   90.00
_cell.angle_gamma   90.00
#
_symmetry.space_group_name_H-M   'P 1'
#
loop_
_entity.id
_entity.type
_entity.pdbx_description
1 polymer ?
#
loop_
_entity_poly.entity_id
_entity_poly.type
_entity_poly.pdbx_seq_one_letter_code
_entity_poly.pdbx_strand_id
1 'polypeptide(L)'
;MLVSSVLSIFSLVILSACSRAVVIVPGATWTDTSGNVIQAHGGGILKAGWVDLLLSSDMVSWTRQNDALTPISGSMISTSNIVERPKVLFNKVTSEYVMWFHSDSSNYGAAQVGVATAKSPCGPYTFKSSFKPLGAESRDMGLYQDDDASQTAYLLYASDNNQNFKISKLDSNYYNVSSQTSVLSGSTLEAPGIIKRNGRNGARPTQ
;
A
#
# COMPACT_ATOMS: atom_id res chain seq x y z
N MET A 1 65.91 -34.16 -33.50
CA MET A 1 64.83 -33.96 -32.49
C MET A 1 63.84 -32.98 -33.07
N LEU A 2 62.69 -33.45 -33.56
CA LEU A 2 61.58 -32.59 -33.99
C LEU A 2 60.76 -32.18 -32.76
N VAL A 3 60.52 -30.89 -32.59
CA VAL A 3 59.59 -30.36 -31.59
C VAL A 3 58.26 -30.17 -32.28
N SER A 4 57.24 -30.93 -31.87
CA SER A 4 55.87 -30.82 -32.38
C SER A 4 55.13 -29.75 -31.58
N SER A 5 54.74 -28.65 -32.22
CA SER A 5 53.96 -27.58 -31.61
C SER A 5 52.48 -27.92 -31.64
N VAL A 6 51.87 -28.11 -30.47
CA VAL A 6 50.42 -28.25 -30.33
C VAL A 6 49.82 -26.85 -30.15
N LEU A 7 49.01 -26.43 -31.13
CA LEU A 7 48.27 -25.17 -31.08
C LEU A 7 46.92 -25.42 -30.40
N SER A 8 46.76 -25.02 -29.13
CA SER A 8 45.47 -25.05 -28.43
C SER A 8 44.60 -23.88 -28.87
N ILE A 9 43.49 -24.17 -29.54
CA ILE A 9 42.45 -23.20 -29.88
C ILE A 9 41.48 -23.13 -28.68
N PHE A 10 41.46 -22.00 -27.97
CA PHE A 10 40.43 -21.69 -26.99
C PHE A 10 39.19 -21.16 -27.72
N SER A 11 38.12 -21.96 -27.78
CA SER A 11 36.80 -21.48 -28.23
C SER A 11 36.15 -20.64 -27.13
N LEU A 12 36.01 -19.34 -27.37
CA LEU A 12 35.25 -18.42 -26.52
C LEU A 12 33.75 -18.69 -26.72
N VAL A 13 33.13 -19.42 -25.79
CA VAL A 13 31.67 -19.58 -25.75
C VAL A 13 31.07 -18.28 -25.19
N ILE A 14 30.49 -17.45 -26.06
CA ILE A 14 29.70 -16.29 -25.64
C ILE A 14 28.33 -16.81 -25.21
N LEU A 15 28.09 -16.95 -23.90
CA LEU A 15 26.74 -17.14 -23.38
C LEU A 15 25.94 -15.86 -23.62
N SER A 16 25.00 -15.90 -24.57
CA SER A 16 23.92 -14.91 -24.62
C SER A 16 23.01 -15.13 -23.42
N ALA A 17 23.05 -14.23 -22.45
CA ALA A 17 22.04 -14.15 -21.42
C ALA A 17 20.73 -13.66 -22.07
N CYS A 18 19.82 -14.58 -22.37
CA CYS A 18 18.46 -14.22 -22.71
C CYS A 18 17.81 -13.60 -21.46
N SER A 19 17.65 -12.27 -21.45
CA SER A 19 16.88 -11.61 -20.40
C SER A 19 15.43 -12.01 -20.58
N ARG A 20 14.86 -12.69 -19.58
CA ARG A 20 13.44 -13.06 -19.59
C ARG A 20 12.63 -11.77 -19.55
N ALA A 21 11.71 -11.61 -20.49
CA ALA A 21 10.79 -10.49 -20.47
C ALA A 21 10.04 -10.49 -19.13
N VAL A 22 10.19 -9.41 -18.38
CA VAL A 22 9.52 -9.16 -17.12
C VAL A 22 8.17 -8.52 -17.46
N VAL A 23 7.09 -9.29 -17.38
CA VAL A 23 5.76 -8.90 -17.88
C VAL A 23 4.71 -9.04 -16.79
N ILE A 24 3.83 -8.04 -16.69
CA ILE A 24 2.64 -8.05 -15.84
C ILE A 24 1.52 -8.78 -16.59
N VAL A 25 0.97 -9.85 -15.99
CA VAL A 25 -0.13 -10.64 -16.56
C VAL A 25 -1.35 -10.57 -15.64
N PRO A 26 -2.32 -9.67 -15.91
CA PRO A 26 -3.54 -9.57 -15.10
C PRO A 26 -4.33 -10.89 -15.08
N GLY A 27 -4.81 -11.28 -13.90
CA GLY A 27 -5.60 -12.50 -13.69
C GLY A 27 -4.78 -13.79 -13.51
N ALA A 28 -3.47 -13.77 -13.75
CA ALA A 28 -2.60 -14.90 -13.45
C ALA A 28 -2.32 -15.02 -11.94
N THR A 29 -2.02 -16.23 -11.46
CA THR A 29 -1.42 -16.42 -10.14
C THR A 29 -0.02 -15.83 -10.12
N TRP A 30 0.23 -14.84 -9.27
CA TRP A 30 1.55 -14.25 -9.09
C TRP A 30 2.23 -14.88 -7.88
N THR A 31 3.50 -15.24 -8.05
CA THR A 31 4.32 -15.84 -6.99
C THR A 31 5.49 -14.92 -6.62
N ASP A 32 5.87 -14.95 -5.35
CA ASP A 32 7.07 -14.27 -4.86
C ASP A 32 8.35 -14.99 -5.35
N THR A 33 9.52 -14.41 -5.06
CA THR A 33 10.83 -14.97 -5.42
C THR A 33 11.14 -16.32 -4.75
N SER A 34 10.36 -16.70 -3.75
CA SER A 34 10.44 -18.00 -3.07
C SER A 34 9.42 -19.02 -3.63
N GLY A 35 8.61 -18.62 -4.62
CA GLY A 35 7.60 -19.46 -5.25
C GLY A 35 6.24 -19.50 -4.53
N ASN A 36 6.05 -18.72 -3.46
CA ASN A 36 4.78 -18.68 -2.74
C ASN A 36 3.80 -17.74 -3.44
N VAL A 37 2.50 -18.06 -3.40
CA VAL A 37 1.45 -17.17 -3.93
C VAL A 37 1.47 -15.85 -3.16
N ILE A 38 1.48 -14.73 -3.89
CA ILE A 38 1.41 -13.39 -3.32
C ILE A 38 0.04 -13.16 -2.65
N GLN A 39 0.07 -12.73 -1.38
CA GLN A 39 -1.11 -12.38 -0.59
C GLN A 39 -1.03 -10.89 -0.18
N ALA A 40 -1.37 -9.99 -1.10
CA ALA A 40 -1.31 -8.53 -0.90
C ALA A 40 -2.57 -7.85 -1.49
N HIS A 41 -3.75 -8.30 -1.06
CA HIS A 41 -5.04 -7.84 -1.59
C HIS A 41 -5.39 -6.44 -1.09
N GLY A 42 -5.90 -5.58 -1.99
CA GLY A 42 -6.32 -4.22 -1.64
C GLY A 42 -5.18 -3.28 -1.19
N GLY A 43 -3.92 -3.69 -1.39
CA GLY A 43 -2.73 -3.01 -0.88
C GLY A 43 -2.45 -1.63 -1.48
N GLY A 44 -1.43 -0.97 -0.94
CA GLY A 44 -0.90 0.29 -1.45
C GLY A 44 0.47 0.12 -2.11
N ILE A 45 0.96 1.15 -2.80
CA ILE A 45 2.33 1.16 -3.35
C ILE A 45 2.99 2.46 -2.88
N LEU A 46 4.18 2.36 -2.26
CA LEU A 46 4.96 3.51 -1.79
C LEU A 46 6.32 3.56 -2.49
N LYS A 47 6.66 4.73 -3.07
CA LYS A 47 7.97 5.01 -3.70
C LYS A 47 9.01 5.46 -2.65
N ALA A 48 9.26 4.58 -1.68
CA ALA A 48 10.38 4.62 -0.74
C ALA A 48 10.74 3.18 -0.28
N GLY A 49 10.20 2.19 -0.99
CA GLY A 49 9.88 0.87 -0.46
C GLY A 49 8.46 0.84 0.13
N TRP A 50 7.62 0.02 -0.49
CA TRP A 50 6.48 -0.79 0.02
C TRP A 50 5.35 -0.19 0.83
N VAL A 51 4.14 -0.63 0.47
CA VAL A 51 3.05 -0.94 1.39
C VAL A 51 2.64 -2.38 1.06
N ASP A 52 2.50 -3.21 2.08
CA ASP A 52 2.30 -4.67 2.02
C ASP A 52 3.50 -5.51 1.56
N LEU A 53 4.20 -6.06 2.56
CA LEU A 53 4.93 -7.35 2.63
C LEU A 53 5.90 -7.74 1.52
N LEU A 54 6.09 -7.01 0.41
CA LEU A 54 6.75 -7.52 -0.79
C LEU A 54 7.78 -6.56 -1.37
N LEU A 55 9.02 -7.03 -1.50
CA LEU A 55 10.26 -6.53 -2.12
C LEU A 55 10.34 -6.45 -3.66
N SER A 56 10.30 -5.32 -4.37
CA SER A 56 10.53 -5.26 -5.82
C SER A 56 11.42 -4.08 -6.29
N SER A 57 12.17 -4.25 -7.36
CA SER A 57 12.88 -3.15 -8.05
C SER A 57 12.31 -2.87 -9.44
N ASP A 58 11.46 -3.75 -9.95
CA ASP A 58 10.97 -3.79 -11.33
C ASP A 58 9.43 -3.81 -11.42
N MET A 59 8.74 -3.83 -10.28
CA MET A 59 7.28 -3.94 -10.14
C MET A 59 6.68 -5.29 -10.58
N VAL A 60 7.51 -6.32 -10.76
CA VAL A 60 7.08 -7.64 -11.26
C VAL A 60 7.66 -8.79 -10.45
N SER A 61 8.93 -8.70 -10.06
CA SER A 61 9.60 -9.67 -9.19
C SER A 61 9.46 -9.20 -7.74
N TRP A 62 8.81 -10.00 -6.89
CA TRP A 62 8.43 -9.61 -5.53
C TRP A 62 9.03 -10.54 -4.47
N THR A 63 9.70 -10.02 -3.45
CA THR A 63 10.32 -10.79 -2.36
C THR A 63 9.59 -10.57 -1.04
N ARG A 64 8.94 -11.59 -0.49
CA ARG A 64 8.23 -11.48 0.79
C ARG A 64 9.15 -11.07 1.95
N GLN A 65 8.70 -10.09 2.72
CA GLN A 65 9.27 -9.58 3.95
C GLN A 65 8.45 -10.08 5.15
N ASN A 66 8.86 -9.69 6.36
CA ASN A 66 8.08 -9.94 7.57
C ASN A 66 6.71 -9.26 7.52
N ASP A 67 5.76 -9.79 8.30
CA ASP A 67 4.44 -9.20 8.42
C ASP A 67 4.53 -7.77 8.99
N ALA A 68 4.01 -6.80 8.24
CA ALA A 68 4.09 -5.39 8.58
C ALA A 68 3.22 -5.05 9.80
N LEU A 69 2.03 -5.65 9.91
CA LEU A 69 1.12 -5.48 11.05
C LEU A 69 0.61 -6.86 11.46
N THR A 70 0.71 -7.18 12.74
CA THR A 70 0.28 -8.47 13.29
C THR A 70 -0.95 -8.30 14.19
N PRO A 71 -1.87 -9.28 14.24
CA PRO A 71 -3.05 -9.17 15.08
C PRO A 71 -2.74 -9.00 16.58
N ILE A 72 -3.55 -8.21 17.27
CA ILE A 72 -3.46 -8.00 18.73
C ILE A 72 -4.76 -8.45 19.39
N SER A 73 -4.68 -9.44 20.27
CA SER A 73 -5.84 -9.95 21.02
C SER A 73 -6.49 -8.85 21.86
N GLY A 74 -7.83 -8.84 21.92
CA GLY A 74 -8.60 -7.84 22.67
C GLY A 74 -8.63 -6.44 22.04
N SER A 75 -8.14 -6.27 20.81
CA SER A 75 -8.14 -4.99 20.10
C SER A 75 -8.98 -5.04 18.81
N MET A 76 -9.18 -3.88 18.17
CA MET A 76 -9.82 -3.76 16.86
C MET A 76 -9.01 -4.33 15.69
N ILE A 77 -7.81 -4.84 15.96
CA ILE A 77 -7.01 -5.62 15.00
C ILE A 77 -6.80 -7.06 15.48
N SER A 78 -7.73 -7.60 16.26
CA SER A 78 -7.73 -9.02 16.62
C SER A 78 -8.02 -9.90 15.39
N THR A 79 -7.79 -11.21 15.51
CA THR A 79 -8.12 -12.17 14.45
C THR A 79 -9.62 -12.30 14.18
N SER A 80 -10.49 -11.77 15.05
CA SER A 80 -11.94 -11.70 14.84
C SER A 80 -12.41 -10.40 14.17
N ASN A 81 -11.49 -9.46 13.93
CA ASN A 81 -11.77 -8.17 13.31
C ASN A 81 -11.29 -8.13 11.85
N ILE A 82 -11.74 -7.10 11.14
CA ILE A 82 -11.37 -6.83 9.75
C ILE A 82 -10.30 -5.74 9.72
N VAL A 83 -9.24 -6.01 8.95
CA VAL A 83 -8.18 -5.07 8.60
C VAL A 83 -8.04 -5.11 7.09
N GLU A 84 -8.47 -4.04 6.43
CA GLU A 84 -8.57 -4.00 4.97
C GLU A 84 -7.89 -2.77 4.37
N ARG A 85 -7.49 -2.93 3.10
CA ARG A 85 -6.97 -1.86 2.24
C ARG A 85 -5.86 -1.01 2.86
N PRO A 86 -4.81 -1.59 3.45
CA PRO A 86 -3.73 -0.81 4.05
C PRO A 86 -3.09 0.16 3.03
N LYS A 87 -2.79 1.37 3.51
CA LYS A 87 -2.06 2.43 2.79
C LYS A 87 -1.02 3.00 3.73
N VAL A 88 0.18 3.24 3.26
CA VAL A 88 1.26 3.84 4.05
C VAL A 88 1.75 5.09 3.35
N LEU A 89 1.96 6.14 4.14
CA LEU A 89 2.67 7.35 3.74
C LEU A 89 3.88 7.54 4.64
N PHE A 90 4.96 8.09 4.09
CA PHE A 90 6.06 8.61 4.91
C PHE A 90 5.76 10.04 5.33
N ASN A 91 5.85 10.31 6.63
CA ASN A 91 5.72 11.63 7.23
C ASN A 91 7.12 12.20 7.51
N LYS A 92 7.50 13.26 6.78
CA LYS A 92 8.80 13.93 6.96
C LYS A 92 8.96 14.61 8.32
N VAL A 93 7.87 15.07 8.94
CA VAL A 93 7.90 15.79 10.22
C VAL A 93 8.26 14.86 11.36
N THR A 94 7.64 13.68 11.42
CA THR A 94 7.90 12.67 12.46
C THR A 94 9.00 11.68 12.09
N SER A 95 9.41 11.66 10.82
CA SER A 95 10.28 10.62 10.23
C SER A 95 9.72 9.23 10.49
N GLU A 96 8.45 9.03 10.14
CA GLU A 96 7.72 7.77 10.33
C GLU A 96 6.98 7.35 9.08
N TYR A 97 6.83 6.05 8.94
CA TYR A 97 5.85 5.45 8.06
C TYR A 97 4.55 5.31 8.83
N VAL A 98 3.48 5.88 8.29
CA VAL A 98 2.15 5.90 8.92
C VAL A 98 1.20 5.08 8.06
N MET A 99 0.77 3.94 8.59
CA MET A 99 -0.21 3.06 7.97
C MET A 99 -1.62 3.46 8.38
N TRP A 100 -2.51 3.59 7.41
CA TRP A 100 -3.94 3.66 7.59
C TRP A 100 -4.61 2.46 6.93
N PHE A 101 -5.69 1.98 7.53
CA PHE A 101 -6.47 0.86 7.02
C PHE A 101 -7.94 1.01 7.43
N HIS A 102 -8.81 0.32 6.72
CA HIS A 102 -10.20 0.11 7.16
C HIS A 102 -10.17 -0.89 8.31
N SER A 103 -10.67 -0.46 9.48
CA SER A 103 -10.78 -1.26 10.70
C SER A 103 -12.25 -1.54 10.99
N ASP A 104 -12.63 -2.81 11.07
CA ASP A 104 -14.04 -3.15 11.26
C ASP A 104 -14.29 -4.37 12.15
N SER A 105 -15.55 -4.54 12.53
CA SER A 105 -16.09 -5.81 13.02
C SER A 105 -16.43 -6.72 11.83
N SER A 106 -16.56 -8.02 12.08
CA SER A 106 -16.85 -9.02 11.04
C SER A 106 -18.14 -8.79 10.24
N ASN A 107 -19.05 -7.96 10.75
CA ASN A 107 -20.30 -7.56 10.11
C ASN A 107 -20.27 -6.15 9.50
N TYR A 108 -19.11 -5.51 9.41
CA TYR A 108 -18.94 -4.15 8.86
C TYR A 108 -19.72 -3.03 9.59
N GLY A 109 -20.07 -3.28 10.85
CA GLY A 109 -20.88 -2.37 11.68
C GLY A 109 -20.07 -1.35 12.47
N ALA A 110 -18.76 -1.57 12.67
CA ALA A 110 -17.91 -0.62 13.37
C ALA A 110 -17.56 0.57 12.46
N ALA A 111 -17.24 0.30 11.19
CA ALA A 111 -16.94 1.28 10.15
C ALA A 111 -15.96 2.38 10.63
N GLN A 112 -14.75 1.94 10.99
CA GLN A 112 -13.67 2.79 11.49
C GLN A 112 -12.47 2.80 10.54
N VAL A 113 -11.58 3.77 10.74
CA VAL A 113 -10.19 3.67 10.29
C VAL A 113 -9.34 3.12 11.43
N GLY A 114 -8.23 2.47 11.08
CA GLY A 114 -7.15 2.17 12.01
C GLY A 114 -5.85 2.85 11.58
N VAL A 115 -5.02 3.21 12.56
CA VAL A 115 -3.71 3.86 12.35
C VAL A 115 -2.61 3.07 13.05
N ALA A 116 -1.48 2.87 12.37
CA ALA A 116 -0.28 2.26 12.93
C ALA A 116 0.99 2.97 12.41
N THR A 117 2.09 2.89 13.16
CA THR A 117 3.35 3.60 12.82
C THR A 117 4.58 2.72 12.90
N ALA A 118 5.56 2.99 12.03
CA ALA A 118 6.87 2.33 12.04
C ALA A 118 8.00 3.31 11.67
N LYS A 119 9.25 2.95 12.03
CA LYS A 119 10.47 3.63 11.56
C LYS A 119 11.04 3.04 10.26
N SER A 120 10.52 1.89 9.84
CA SER A 120 10.92 1.16 8.63
C SER A 120 9.68 0.99 7.73
N PRO A 121 9.84 1.03 6.38
CA PRO A 121 8.71 0.88 5.46
C PRO A 121 7.98 -0.45 5.63
N CYS A 122 8.72 -1.53 5.92
CA CYS A 122 8.15 -2.87 6.13
C CYS A 122 7.76 -3.14 7.60
N GLY A 123 7.82 -2.14 8.48
CA GLY A 123 7.48 -2.33 9.89
C GLY A 123 8.59 -3.02 10.71
N PRO A 124 8.21 -3.76 11.78
CA PRO A 124 6.83 -3.97 12.22
C PRO A 124 6.18 -2.65 12.66
N TYR A 125 4.90 -2.49 12.31
CA TYR A 125 4.09 -1.33 12.67
C TYR A 125 3.50 -1.53 14.07
N THR A 126 3.52 -0.47 14.86
CA THR A 126 2.85 -0.40 16.16
C THR A 126 1.46 0.18 15.97
N PHE A 127 0.43 -0.61 16.26
CA PHE A 127 -0.96 -0.16 16.24
C PHE A 127 -1.18 0.96 17.26
N LYS A 128 -1.84 2.04 16.84
CA LYS A 128 -2.17 3.19 17.70
C LYS A 128 -3.61 3.13 18.17
N SER A 129 -4.55 3.10 17.22
CA SER A 129 -5.98 3.23 17.52
C SER A 129 -6.84 2.92 16.31
N SER A 130 -8.10 2.60 16.57
CA SER A 130 -9.19 2.68 15.58
C SER A 130 -10.21 3.74 16.01
N PHE A 131 -10.76 4.49 15.05
CA PHE A 131 -11.73 5.55 15.33
C PHE A 131 -12.58 5.90 14.10
N LYS A 132 -13.67 6.64 14.31
CA LYS A 132 -14.51 7.21 13.25
C LYS A 132 -14.00 8.60 12.86
N PRO A 133 -13.53 8.83 11.62
CA PRO A 133 -12.98 10.13 11.23
C PRO A 133 -14.04 11.22 11.36
N LEU A 134 -13.76 12.24 12.19
CA LEU A 134 -14.71 13.31 12.53
C LEU A 134 -16.06 12.79 13.07
N GLY A 135 -16.07 11.61 13.70
CA GLY A 135 -17.27 10.96 14.22
C GLY A 135 -18.15 10.26 13.17
N ALA A 136 -17.80 10.32 11.88
CA ALA A 136 -18.56 9.68 10.80
C ALA A 136 -17.99 8.29 10.44
N GLU A 137 -18.82 7.46 9.83
CA GLU A 137 -18.39 6.13 9.35
C GLU A 137 -17.27 6.22 8.31
N SER A 138 -16.39 5.22 8.32
CA SER A 138 -15.44 4.96 7.26
C SER A 138 -15.36 3.46 6.99
N ARG A 139 -15.56 3.04 5.74
CA ARG A 139 -15.26 1.67 5.30
C ARG A 139 -14.11 1.71 4.31
N ASP A 140 -14.38 1.37 3.05
CA ASP A 140 -13.47 1.46 1.93
C ASP A 140 -12.75 2.81 1.91
N MET A 141 -11.42 2.74 1.92
CA MET A 141 -10.58 3.91 2.07
C MET A 141 -9.32 3.89 1.19
N GLY A 142 -8.78 5.09 1.00
CA GLY A 142 -7.53 5.38 0.32
C GLY A 142 -6.84 6.57 0.99
N LEU A 143 -5.54 6.73 0.70
CA LEU A 143 -4.79 7.91 1.10
C LEU A 143 -4.26 8.64 -0.13
N TYR A 144 -4.16 9.96 -0.02
CA TYR A 144 -3.51 10.82 -0.99
C TYR A 144 -2.57 11.78 -0.28
N GLN A 145 -1.30 11.82 -0.67
CA GLN A 145 -0.32 12.80 -0.21
C GLN A 145 -0.03 13.75 -1.38
N ASP A 146 -0.28 15.04 -1.18
CA ASP A 146 0.02 16.06 -2.19
C ASP A 146 1.54 16.33 -2.25
N ASP A 147 1.97 16.95 -3.34
CA ASP A 147 3.36 17.34 -3.61
C ASP A 147 3.68 18.77 -3.16
N ASP A 148 2.79 19.39 -2.38
CA ASP A 148 3.03 20.68 -1.74
C ASP A 148 4.17 20.59 -0.70
N ALA A 149 4.71 21.75 -0.33
CA ALA A 149 5.86 21.82 0.58
C ALA A 149 5.60 21.13 1.94
N SER A 150 4.35 21.17 2.40
CA SER A 150 3.92 20.54 3.66
C SER A 150 3.59 19.05 3.54
N GLN A 151 3.59 18.48 2.32
CA GLN A 151 3.09 17.14 2.04
C GLN A 151 1.71 16.91 2.67
N THR A 152 0.77 17.79 2.38
CA THR A 152 -0.60 17.68 2.90
C THR A 152 -1.19 16.34 2.50
N ALA A 153 -1.68 15.58 3.49
CA ALA A 153 -2.28 14.27 3.27
C ALA A 153 -3.80 14.31 3.48
N TYR A 154 -4.50 13.44 2.77
CA TYR A 154 -5.95 13.32 2.76
C TYR A 154 -6.38 11.86 2.89
N LEU A 155 -7.40 11.64 3.71
CA LEU A 155 -8.19 10.41 3.73
C LEU A 155 -9.29 10.50 2.67
N LEU A 156 -9.43 9.43 1.90
CA LEU A 156 -10.48 9.22 0.91
C LEU A 156 -11.35 8.06 1.40
N TYR A 157 -12.65 8.23 1.59
CA TYR A 157 -13.43 7.19 2.27
C TYR A 157 -14.93 7.17 1.92
N ALA A 158 -15.45 5.95 1.80
CA ALA A 158 -16.89 5.67 1.80
C ALA A 158 -17.45 5.87 3.22
N SER A 159 -18.53 6.64 3.33
CA SER A 159 -19.09 7.10 4.60
C SER A 159 -20.63 7.10 4.57
N ASP A 160 -21.24 7.33 5.72
CA ASP A 160 -22.69 7.44 5.89
C ASP A 160 -23.44 6.23 5.29
N ASN A 161 -23.12 5.02 5.78
CA ASN A 161 -23.60 3.75 5.24
C ASN A 161 -23.27 3.56 3.75
N ASN A 162 -22.06 3.93 3.36
CA ASN A 162 -21.53 3.89 1.99
C ASN A 162 -22.29 4.76 0.98
N GLN A 163 -23.17 5.67 1.43
CA GLN A 163 -23.94 6.53 0.53
C GLN A 163 -23.12 7.72 0.03
N ASN A 164 -22.24 8.25 0.89
CA ASN A 164 -21.49 9.47 0.62
C ASN A 164 -20.00 9.17 0.59
N PHE A 165 -19.31 9.77 -0.37
CA PHE A 165 -17.86 9.68 -0.44
C PHE A 165 -17.23 10.98 0.07
N LYS A 166 -16.27 10.87 0.99
CA LYS A 166 -15.65 12.02 1.66
C LYS A 166 -14.16 12.08 1.37
N ILE A 167 -13.65 13.31 1.28
CA ILE A 167 -12.23 13.63 1.24
C ILE A 167 -11.96 14.54 2.41
N SER A 168 -11.08 14.12 3.32
CA SER A 168 -10.79 14.87 4.54
C SER A 168 -9.29 14.97 4.77
N LYS A 169 -8.83 16.15 5.16
CA LYS A 169 -7.41 16.46 5.40
C LYS A 169 -6.95 15.79 6.69
N LEU A 170 -5.74 15.24 6.70
CA LEU A 170 -5.08 14.73 7.91
C LEU A 170 -4.40 15.85 8.70
N ASP A 171 -4.11 15.61 9.98
CA ASP A 171 -3.21 16.46 10.76
C ASP A 171 -1.74 16.28 10.35
N SER A 172 -0.84 17.12 10.87
CA SER A 172 0.55 17.20 10.41
C SER A 172 1.40 15.95 10.72
N ASN A 173 0.98 15.12 11.67
CA ASN A 173 1.63 13.84 11.98
C ASN A 173 0.96 12.65 11.25
N TYR A 174 -0.13 12.91 10.51
CA TYR A 174 -0.97 11.92 9.84
C TYR A 174 -1.62 10.90 10.80
N TYR A 175 -1.87 11.25 12.05
CA TYR A 175 -2.50 10.33 13.01
C TYR A 175 -4.02 10.53 13.11
N ASN A 176 -4.54 11.66 12.65
CA ASN A 176 -5.96 11.97 12.72
C ASN A 176 -6.46 12.75 11.51
N VAL A 177 -7.77 12.79 11.34
CA VAL A 177 -8.46 13.65 10.39
C VAL A 177 -8.72 15.00 11.04
N SER A 178 -8.28 16.08 10.40
CA SER A 178 -8.39 17.45 10.91
C SER A 178 -9.64 18.18 10.41
N SER A 179 -10.01 17.99 9.15
CA SER A 179 -11.15 18.71 8.54
C SER A 179 -11.66 18.02 7.27
N GLN A 180 -12.97 18.09 7.02
CA GLN A 180 -13.55 17.65 5.75
C GLN A 180 -13.24 18.68 4.66
N THR A 181 -12.69 18.21 3.55
CA THR A 181 -12.36 19.05 2.37
C THR A 181 -13.44 18.96 1.29
N SER A 182 -14.02 17.77 1.07
CA SER A 182 -15.06 17.56 0.07
C SER A 182 -15.98 16.41 0.46
N VAL A 183 -17.22 16.46 -0.05
CA VAL A 183 -18.19 15.36 0.01
C VAL A 183 -18.90 15.23 -1.34
N LEU A 184 -18.99 14.00 -1.83
CA LEU A 184 -19.76 13.59 -3.00
C LEU A 184 -21.00 12.83 -2.49
N SER A 185 -22.07 13.57 -2.23
CA SER A 185 -23.29 13.02 -1.63
C SER A 185 -24.03 12.10 -2.59
N GLY A 186 -24.52 10.96 -2.08
CA GLY A 186 -25.28 9.97 -2.84
C GLY A 186 -24.48 9.30 -3.97
N SER A 187 -23.15 9.36 -3.92
CA SER A 187 -22.28 8.87 -4.99
C SER A 187 -22.02 7.37 -4.91
N THR A 188 -22.25 6.75 -3.75
CA THR A 188 -22.05 5.31 -3.51
C THR A 188 -20.69 4.80 -3.99
N LEU A 189 -19.64 5.63 -3.85
CA LEU A 189 -18.28 5.27 -4.28
C LEU A 189 -17.53 4.54 -3.17
N GLU A 190 -16.74 3.55 -3.58
CA GLU A 190 -15.83 2.77 -2.75
C GLU A 190 -14.48 2.59 -3.48
N ALA A 191 -13.56 1.82 -2.88
CA ALA A 191 -12.23 1.49 -3.41
C ALA A 191 -11.45 2.67 -4.03
N PRO A 192 -11.25 3.79 -3.31
CA PRO A 192 -10.74 5.00 -3.94
C PRO A 192 -9.23 5.01 -4.16
N GLY A 193 -8.81 5.74 -5.20
CA GLY A 193 -7.44 6.18 -5.41
C GLY A 193 -7.40 7.53 -6.15
N ILE A 194 -6.40 8.36 -5.83
CA ILE A 194 -6.14 9.64 -6.51
C ILE A 194 -4.74 9.63 -7.11
N ILE A 195 -4.65 10.14 -8.34
CA ILE A 195 -3.38 10.44 -9.00
C ILE A 195 -3.41 11.91 -9.43
N LYS A 196 -2.29 12.61 -9.18
CA LYS A 196 -2.06 13.96 -9.73
C LYS A 196 -1.36 13.86 -11.07
N ARG A 197 -1.91 14.52 -12.10
CA ARG A 197 -1.32 14.59 -13.44
C ARG A 197 -1.44 16.02 -13.98
N ASN A 198 -0.31 16.58 -14.43
CA ASN A 198 -0.25 17.93 -15.01
C ASN A 198 -0.90 19.00 -14.10
N GLY A 199 -0.66 18.92 -12.79
CA GLY A 199 -1.22 19.85 -11.79
C GLY A 199 -2.71 19.64 -11.48
N ARG A 200 -3.38 18.63 -12.06
CA ARG A 200 -4.78 18.30 -11.78
C ARG A 200 -4.88 16.97 -11.01
N ASN A 201 -5.74 16.94 -10.01
CA ASN A 201 -6.03 15.74 -9.22
C ASN A 201 -7.20 15.00 -9.87
N GLY A 202 -7.00 13.73 -10.24
CA GLY A 202 -8.05 12.85 -10.77
C GLY A 202 -8.27 11.67 -9.83
N ALA A 203 -9.52 11.44 -9.44
CA ALA A 203 -9.95 10.20 -8.79
C ALA A 203 -10.48 9.25 -9.87
N ARG A 204 -10.04 8.00 -9.86
CA ARG A 204 -10.61 6.96 -10.73
C ARG A 204 -11.25 5.89 -9.82
N PRO A 205 -12.58 5.86 -9.69
CA PRO A 205 -13.22 4.77 -8.96
C PRO A 205 -13.05 3.47 -9.74
N THR A 206 -12.74 2.38 -9.03
CA THR A 206 -12.87 1.04 -9.60
C THR A 206 -14.34 0.65 -9.49
N GLN A 207 -15.00 0.47 -10.64
CA GLN A 207 -16.28 -0.26 -10.71
C GLN A 207 -16.02 -1.75 -10.65
#